data_AF-A0A4S5CPG5-F1
#
_entry.id   AF-A0A4S5CPG5-F1
#
_cell.length_a   1.000
_cell.length_b   1.000
_cell.length_c   1.000
_cell.angle_alpha   90.00
_cell.angle_beta   90.00
_cell.angle_gamma   90.00
#
_symmetry.space_group_name_H-M   'P 1'
#
loop_
_entity.id
_entity.type
_entity.pdbx_description
1 polymer ?
#
loop_
_entity_poly.entity_id
_entity_poly.type
_entity_poly.pdbx_seq_one_letter_code
_entity_poly.pdbx_strand_id
1 'polypeptide(L)'
;MHYSFGICSLDDYWASTKSKVELFFADPLNENLAIECESKLWHLCDWYYEENKDTLKYKQLSDLQGHVGSECPSLRVMRDICNGSKHASLGKTRTPIVRKALVHKGGLFFWF
;
A
#
# COMPACT_ATOMS: atom_id res chain seq x y z
N MET A 1 -7.63 6.86 24.91
CA MET A 1 -7.14 5.46 24.92
C MET A 1 -6.36 5.28 23.62
N HIS A 2 -5.04 5.21 23.69
CA HIS A 2 -4.18 5.07 22.51
C HIS A 2 -3.91 3.57 22.30
N TYR A 3 -4.65 2.95 21.39
CA TYR A 3 -4.46 1.56 21.03
C TYR A 3 -3.35 1.48 19.98
N SER A 4 -2.11 1.51 20.45
CA SER A 4 -0.97 1.11 19.63
C SER A 4 -0.77 -0.39 19.85
N PHE A 5 -1.02 -1.20 18.82
CA PHE A 5 -0.68 -2.63 18.82
C PHE A 5 0.84 -2.84 18.66
N GLY A 6 1.65 -2.03 19.35
CA GLY A 6 3.11 -2.02 19.27
C GLY A 6 3.72 -1.10 18.21
N ILE A 7 2.91 -0.27 17.54
CA ILE A 7 3.39 0.74 16.59
C ILE A 7 3.12 2.11 17.18
N CYS A 8 4.15 2.73 17.74
CA CYS A 8 4.06 4.03 18.39
C CYS A 8 4.76 5.15 17.62
N SER A 9 5.58 4.78 16.63
CA SER A 9 6.37 5.73 15.84
C SER A 9 6.45 5.35 14.36
N LEU A 10 6.88 6.30 13.53
CA LEU A 10 7.26 6.09 12.14
C LEU A 10 8.35 5.03 12.03
N ASP A 11 9.32 5.02 12.94
CA ASP A 11 10.40 4.03 12.95
C ASP A 11 9.86 2.62 13.21
N ASP A 12 8.94 2.45 14.18
CA ASP A 12 8.27 1.17 14.43
C ASP A 12 7.46 0.73 13.19
N TYR A 13 6.76 1.68 12.57
CA TYR A 13 5.96 1.41 11.38
C TYR A 13 6.84 1.04 10.19
N TRP A 14 7.97 1.69 10.02
CA TRP A 14 8.97 1.40 9.00
C TRP A 14 9.60 0.03 9.20
N ALA A 15 10.00 -0.31 10.42
CA ALA A 15 10.54 -1.64 10.73
C ALA A 15 9.51 -2.74 10.42
N SER A 16 8.25 -2.55 10.81
CA SER A 16 7.15 -3.47 10.46
C SER A 16 6.93 -3.57 8.95
N THR A 17 7.01 -2.45 8.23
CA THR A 17 6.85 -2.40 6.77
C THR A 17 7.97 -3.15 6.07
N LYS A 18 9.21 -2.93 6.50
CA LYS A 18 10.39 -3.62 5.94
C LYS A 18 10.28 -5.14 6.10
N SER A 19 9.89 -5.61 7.28
CA SER A 19 9.67 -7.04 7.53
C SER A 19 8.62 -7.64 6.58
N LYS A 20 7.52 -6.93 6.31
CA LYS A 20 6.49 -7.39 5.37
C LYS A 20 6.99 -7.43 3.92
N VAL A 21 7.75 -6.41 3.51
CA VAL A 21 8.36 -6.37 2.18
C VAL A 21 9.36 -7.50 1.99
N GLU A 22 10.16 -7.84 3.00
CA GLU A 22 11.07 -8.98 2.95
C GLU A 22 10.32 -10.32 2.79
N LEU A 23 9.20 -10.50 3.50
CA LEU A 23 8.33 -11.67 3.33
C LEU A 23 7.72 -11.73 1.93
N PHE A 24 7.29 -10.60 1.38
CA PHE A 24 6.78 -10.54 0.01
C PHE A 24 7.85 -10.90 -1.02
N PHE A 25 9.09 -10.45 -0.84
CA PHE A 25 10.17 -10.84 -1.75
C PHE A 25 10.52 -12.33 -1.67
N ALA A 26 10.25 -12.98 -0.54
CA ALA A 26 10.38 -14.44 -0.40
C ALA A 26 9.23 -15.21 -1.09
N ASP A 27 8.03 -14.63 -1.16
CA ASP A 27 6.86 -15.20 -1.83
C ASP A 27 6.11 -14.15 -2.68
N PRO A 28 6.65 -13.77 -3.85
CA PRO A 28 6.16 -12.62 -4.63
C PRO A 28 4.82 -12.88 -5.33
N LEU A 29 4.30 -14.10 -5.26
CA LEU A 29 3.01 -14.47 -5.83
C LEU A 29 1.89 -14.51 -4.77
N ASN A 30 2.21 -14.11 -3.54
CA ASN A 30 1.27 -14.04 -2.43
C ASN A 30 0.50 -12.71 -2.47
N GLU A 31 -0.75 -12.77 -2.91
CA GLU A 31 -1.62 -11.60 -3.00
C GLU A 31 -1.81 -10.89 -1.65
N ASN A 32 -1.99 -11.65 -0.56
CA ASN A 32 -2.20 -11.07 0.76
C ASN A 32 -0.98 -10.24 1.21
N LEU A 33 0.24 -10.76 0.97
CA LEU A 33 1.47 -10.02 1.27
C LEU A 33 1.62 -8.79 0.37
N ALA A 34 1.24 -8.87 -0.91
CA ALA A 34 1.25 -7.73 -1.81
C ALA A 34 0.35 -6.60 -1.31
N ILE A 35 -0.90 -6.91 -0.98
CA ILE A 35 -1.90 -5.95 -0.48
C ILE A 35 -1.44 -5.34 0.86
N GLU A 36 -0.91 -6.15 1.77
CA GLU A 36 -0.36 -5.67 3.04
C GLU A 36 0.82 -4.72 2.83
N CYS A 37 1.74 -5.05 1.92
CA CYS A 37 2.89 -4.20 1.61
C CYS A 37 2.46 -2.87 1.00
N GLU A 38 1.56 -2.89 0.03
CA GLU A 38 1.06 -1.67 -0.62
C GLU A 38 0.34 -0.76 0.37
N SER A 39 -0.50 -1.33 1.24
CA SER A 39 -1.17 -0.60 2.32
C SER A 39 -0.17 0.06 3.26
N LYS A 40 0.84 -0.69 3.71
CA LYS A 40 1.88 -0.16 4.59
C LYS A 40 2.73 0.93 3.92
N LEU A 41 3.14 0.71 2.67
CA LEU A 41 3.94 1.68 1.93
C LEU A 41 3.17 2.97 1.64
N TRP A 42 1.87 2.88 1.36
CA TRP A 42 1.01 4.05 1.22
C TRP A 42 0.90 4.84 2.53
N HIS A 43 0.58 4.14 3.63
CA HIS A 43 0.36 4.77 4.93
C HIS A 43 1.64 5.24 5.64
N LEU A 44 2.84 4.91 5.14
CA LEU A 44 4.09 5.54 5.61
C LEU A 44 4.06 7.07 5.50
N CYS A 45 3.41 7.60 4.45
CA CYS A 45 3.23 9.05 4.30
C CYS A 45 2.39 9.64 5.43
N ASP A 46 1.40 8.89 5.91
CA ASP A 46 0.50 9.33 6.97
C ASP A 46 1.25 9.40 8.30
N TRP A 47 2.07 8.38 8.61
CA TRP A 47 2.95 8.38 9.78
C TRP A 47 3.97 9.50 9.73
N TYR A 48 4.65 9.67 8.59
CA TYR A 48 5.62 10.74 8.42
C TYR A 48 4.97 12.12 8.60
N TYR A 49 3.78 12.32 8.04
CA TYR A 49 3.03 13.56 8.23
C TYR A 49 2.67 13.80 9.69
N GLU A 50 2.05 12.83 10.38
CA GLU A 50 1.58 13.04 11.74
C GLU A 50 2.72 13.37 12.72
N GLU A 51 3.90 12.77 12.54
CA GLU A 51 5.07 13.06 13.37
C GLU A 51 5.77 14.38 13.03
N ASN A 52 5.66 14.85 11.79
CA ASN A 52 6.43 16.00 11.30
C ASN A 52 5.53 17.19 10.89
N LYS A 53 4.21 17.12 11.05
CA LYS A 53 3.26 18.13 10.54
C LYS A 53 3.57 19.57 11.00
N ASP A 54 4.16 19.73 12.17
CA ASP A 54 4.52 21.05 12.70
C ASP A 54 5.78 21.65 12.06
N THR A 55 6.63 20.82 11.43
CA THR A 55 7.88 21.24 10.75
C THR A 55 7.75 21.21 9.23
N LEU A 56 6.76 20.49 8.72
CA LEU A 56 6.50 20.38 7.29
C LEU A 56 5.87 21.65 6.71
N LYS A 57 6.20 21.92 5.44
CA LYS A 57 5.59 23.00 4.65
C LYS A 57 4.16 22.67 4.16
N TYR A 58 3.66 21.47 4.44
CA TYR A 58 2.38 20.96 3.95
C TYR A 58 1.31 21.18 5.01
N LYS A 59 0.18 21.81 4.64
CA LYS A 59 -0.91 22.11 5.58
C LYS A 59 -1.86 20.93 5.77
N GLN A 60 -1.91 20.05 4.77
CA GLN A 60 -2.75 18.86 4.78
C GLN A 60 -1.93 17.65 4.35
N LEU A 61 -2.28 16.48 4.86
CA LEU A 61 -1.71 15.20 4.45
C LEU A 61 -1.81 14.98 2.94
N SER A 62 -2.92 15.41 2.32
CA SER A 62 -3.13 15.34 0.87
C SER A 62 -2.10 16.12 0.07
N ASP A 63 -1.59 17.24 0.59
CA ASP A 63 -0.55 18.04 -0.07
C ASP A 63 0.78 17.27 -0.10
N LEU A 64 1.15 16.66 1.04
CA LEU A 64 2.33 15.80 1.13
C LEU A 64 2.19 14.58 0.21
N GLN A 65 1.06 13.86 0.30
CA GLN A 65 0.79 12.69 -0.54
C GLN A 65 0.79 13.05 -2.03
N GLY A 66 0.30 14.23 -2.39
CA GLY A 66 0.32 14.75 -3.76
C GLY A 66 1.74 14.98 -4.27
N HIS A 67 2.59 15.60 -3.44
CA HIS A 67 4.00 15.83 -3.75
C HIS A 67 4.81 14.53 -3.81
N VAL A 68 4.73 13.67 -2.79
CA VAL A 68 5.44 12.39 -2.80
C VAL A 68 4.95 11.53 -3.97
N GLY A 69 3.66 11.58 -4.28
CA GLY A 69 3.11 10.93 -5.46
C GLY A 69 3.62 11.49 -6.78
N SER A 70 4.02 12.77 -6.89
CA SER A 70 4.66 13.29 -8.11
C SER A 70 6.10 12.80 -8.26
N GLU A 71 6.84 12.68 -7.16
CA GLU A 71 8.21 12.18 -7.15
C GLU A 71 8.29 10.65 -7.30
N CYS A 72 7.29 9.93 -6.77
CA CYS A 72 7.20 8.48 -6.81
C CYS A 72 5.87 8.03 -7.44
N PRO A 73 5.81 7.89 -8.78
CA PRO A 73 4.61 7.41 -9.47
C PRO A 73 4.13 6.04 -8.99
N SER A 74 5.04 5.15 -8.56
CA SER A 74 4.69 3.83 -8.00
C SER A 74 3.81 3.95 -6.75
N LEU A 75 4.00 4.98 -5.93
CA LEU A 75 3.17 5.22 -4.75
C LEU A 75 1.71 5.54 -5.13
N ARG A 76 1.48 6.14 -6.31
CA ARG A 76 0.11 6.37 -6.82
C ARG A 76 -0.59 5.06 -7.15
N VAL A 77 0.15 4.06 -7.65
CA VAL A 77 -0.40 2.72 -7.90
C VAL A 77 -0.82 2.07 -6.59
N MET A 78 0.03 2.15 -5.56
CA MET A 78 -0.29 1.62 -4.22
C MET A 78 -1.54 2.27 -3.63
N ARG A 79 -1.64 3.61 -3.74
CA ARG A 79 -2.86 4.35 -3.36
C ARG A 79 -4.10 3.83 -4.09
N ASP A 80 -4.00 3.64 -5.41
CA ASP A 80 -5.12 3.20 -6.23
C ASP A 80 -5.56 1.78 -5.86
N ILE A 81 -4.64 0.91 -5.43
CA ILE A 81 -4.98 -0.43 -4.93
C ILE A 81 -5.64 -0.34 -3.54
N CYS A 82 -5.05 0.44 -2.62
CA CYS A 82 -5.59 0.64 -1.27
C CYS A 82 -7.00 1.25 -1.29
N ASN A 83 -7.22 2.24 -2.14
CA ASN A 83 -8.52 2.91 -2.30
C ASN A 83 -9.45 2.17 -3.28
N GLY A 84 -8.90 1.30 -4.13
CA GLY A 84 -9.67 0.47 -5.06
C GLY A 84 -10.66 -0.42 -4.33
N SER A 85 -10.26 -0.99 -3.19
CA SER A 85 -11.15 -1.76 -2.30
C SER A 85 -12.40 -0.97 -1.84
N LYS A 86 -12.30 0.35 -1.67
CA LYS A 86 -13.39 1.24 -1.23
C LYS A 86 -14.31 1.68 -2.36
N HIS A 87 -13.81 1.70 -3.59
CA HIS A 87 -14.52 2.21 -4.77
C HIS A 87 -14.77 1.14 -5.83
N ALA A 88 -14.53 -0.14 -5.51
CA ALA A 88 -14.88 -1.31 -6.30
C ALA A 88 -16.41 -1.44 -6.41
N SER A 89 -17.00 -0.54 -7.18
CA SER A 89 -18.33 -0.74 -7.72
C SER A 89 -18.14 -1.66 -8.93
N LEU A 90 -18.78 -2.83 -8.90
CA LEU A 90 -18.70 -3.86 -9.96
C LEU A 90 -19.00 -3.31 -11.38
N GLY A 91 -19.56 -2.09 -11.50
CA GLY A 91 -19.87 -1.42 -12.75
C GLY A 91 -18.86 -0.39 -13.27
N LYS A 92 -17.77 -0.05 -12.55
CA LYS A 92 -16.74 0.89 -13.03
C LYS A 92 -15.44 0.19 -13.37
N THR A 93 -15.46 -0.62 -14.43
CA THR A 93 -14.26 -1.26 -14.97
C THR A 93 -13.52 -0.26 -15.84
N ARG A 94 -12.52 0.43 -15.27
CA ARG A 94 -11.41 0.94 -16.08
C ARG A 94 -10.59 -0.30 -16.44
N THR A 95 -10.91 -0.95 -17.55
CA THR A 95 -10.34 -2.27 -17.92
C THR A 95 -8.81 -2.17 -17.91
N PRO A 96 -8.13 -2.75 -16.91
CA PRO A 96 -6.68 -2.69 -16.88
C PRO A 96 -6.16 -3.64 -17.97
N ILE A 97 -5.26 -3.14 -18.82
CA ILE A 97 -4.59 -3.97 -19.82
C ILE A 97 -3.52 -4.78 -19.10
N VAL A 98 -3.81 -6.03 -18.80
CA VAL A 98 -2.85 -6.98 -18.22
C VAL A 98 -1.81 -7.33 -19.30
N ARG A 99 -0.59 -6.79 -19.17
CA ARG A 99 0.50 -7.05 -20.14
C ARG A 99 1.29 -8.32 -19.83
N LYS A 100 1.34 -8.73 -18.56
CA LYS A 100 2.05 -9.93 -18.09
C LYS A 100 1.44 -10.37 -16.76
N ALA A 101 1.13 -11.65 -16.64
CA ALA A 101 0.71 -12.26 -15.38
C ALA A 101 1.61 -13.47 -15.12
N LEU A 102 2.03 -13.64 -13.86
CA LEU A 102 2.72 -14.83 -13.39
C LEU A 102 1.68 -15.74 -12.75
N VAL A 103 1.77 -17.05 -13.01
CA VAL A 103 0.82 -18.03 -12.45
C VAL A 103 1.29 -18.45 -11.07
N HIS A 104 0.49 -18.18 -10.03
CA HIS A 104 0.65 -18.80 -8.72
C HIS A 104 0.16 -20.26 -8.83
N LYS A 105 1.07 -21.23 -8.69
CA LYS A 105 0.69 -22.66 -8.64
C LYS A 105 0.05 -22.99 -7.30
N GLY A 106 -1.22 -22.61 -7.12
CA GLY A 106 -2.03 -22.92 -5.95
C GLY A 106 -3.54 -23.08 -6.19
N GLY A 107 -4.04 -22.80 -7.40
CA GLY A 107 -5.46 -22.96 -7.74
C GLY A 107 -5.70 -24.19 -8.60
N LEU A 108 -6.34 -25.22 -8.03
CA LEU A 108 -6.93 -26.35 -8.75
C LEU A 108 -7.87 -25.83 -9.84
N PHE A 109 -7.54 -26.14 -11.10
CA PHE A 109 -8.48 -26.12 -12.21
C PHE A 109 -9.51 -27.23 -11.97
N PHE A 110 -10.72 -26.88 -11.54
CA PHE A 110 -11.88 -27.76 -11.71
C PHE A 110 -12.77 -27.15 -12.78
N TRP A 111 -12.70 -27.74 -13.98
CA TRP A 111 -13.80 -27.72 -14.94
C TRP A 111 -14.71 -28.89 -14.61
N PHE A 112 -15.98 -28.60 -14.33
CA PHE A 112 -17.11 -29.50 -14.60
C PHE A 112 -18.21 -28.65 -15.23
#